data_AF-A0AA88EMV9-F1
#
_entry.id   AF-A0AA88EMV9-F1
#
_cell.length_a   1.000
_cell.length_b   1.000
_cell.length_c   1.000
_cell.angle_alpha   90.00
_cell.angle_beta   90.00
_cell.angle_gamma   90.00
#
_symmetry.space_group_name_H-M   'P 1'
#
loop_
_entity.id
_entity.type
_entity.pdbx_description
1 polymer ?
#
loop_
_entity_poly.entity_id
_entity_poly.type
_entity_poly.pdbx_seq_one_letter_code
_entity_poly.pdbx_strand_id
1 'polypeptide(L)'
;MFSPKLLMSKAAFCVGDVIAEVNNKEIDTAIRHQGKEMPYLEYIDADAAWNCISEFKIPTCVIVKDRNPCGIASRDGMLEAYRLAVKGDPASAIGGVLAFNVEVDK
;
A
#
# COMPACT_ATOMS: atom_id res chain seq x y z
N MET A 1 -28.78 22.12 14.64
CA MET A 1 -27.54 22.40 13.89
C MET A 1 -26.42 21.56 14.53
N PHE A 2 -26.27 20.32 14.11
CA PHE A 2 -25.24 19.41 14.64
C PHE A 2 -23.94 19.67 13.87
N SER A 3 -22.98 20.34 14.49
CA SER A 3 -21.61 20.36 13.99
C SER A 3 -20.94 19.07 14.47
N PRO A 4 -20.56 18.12 13.59
CA PRO A 4 -19.83 16.96 14.03
C PRO A 4 -18.45 17.44 14.47
N LYS A 5 -18.14 17.33 15.77
CA LYS A 5 -16.76 17.41 16.23
C LYS A 5 -16.01 16.28 15.53
N LEU A 6 -15.04 16.62 14.68
CA LEU A 6 -14.06 15.66 14.17
C LEU A 6 -13.43 14.97 15.37
N LEU A 7 -13.78 13.71 15.60
CA LEU A 7 -13.16 12.90 16.64
C LEU A 7 -11.78 12.50 16.13
N MET A 8 -10.76 13.30 16.46
CA MET A 8 -9.37 12.98 16.14
C MET A 8 -8.91 11.84 17.05
N SER A 9 -8.91 10.62 16.51
CA SER A 9 -8.39 9.43 17.20
C SER A 9 -6.85 9.45 17.20
N LYS A 10 -6.25 9.20 18.37
CA LYS A 10 -4.80 8.96 18.50
C LYS A 10 -4.50 7.50 18.18
N ALA A 11 -3.41 7.25 17.47
CA ALA A 11 -2.90 5.91 17.18
C ALA A 11 -1.37 5.89 17.28
N ALA A 12 -0.80 4.71 17.45
CA ALA A 12 0.65 4.48 17.44
C ALA A 12 0.94 3.28 16.52
N PHE A 13 2.12 3.31 15.89
CA PHE A 13 2.64 2.20 15.09
C PHE A 13 3.76 1.51 15.89
N CYS A 14 3.69 0.19 16.04
CA CYS A 14 4.64 -0.60 16.83
C CYS A 14 5.40 -1.56 15.92
N VAL A 15 6.69 -1.76 16.20
CA VAL A 15 7.56 -2.73 15.52
C VAL A 15 7.66 -3.98 16.38
N GLY A 16 7.53 -5.16 15.79
CA GLY A 16 7.52 -6.42 16.50
C GLY A 16 8.85 -7.16 16.40
N ASP A 17 9.69 -7.10 17.45
CA ASP A 17 11.00 -7.78 17.45
C ASP A 17 10.92 -9.32 17.46
N VAL A 18 9.73 -9.92 17.66
CA VAL A 18 9.55 -11.36 18.00
C VAL A 18 8.81 -12.16 16.91
N ILE A 19 8.29 -11.52 15.85
CA ILE A 19 7.41 -12.17 14.85
C ILE A 19 8.04 -12.41 13.47
N ALA A 20 9.32 -12.06 13.29
CA ALA A 20 10.05 -12.27 12.02
C ALA A 20 10.12 -13.74 11.54
N GLU A 21 9.73 -14.72 12.37
CA GLU A 21 9.67 -16.14 12.00
C GLU A 21 8.38 -16.54 11.27
N VAL A 22 7.33 -15.71 11.27
CA VAL A 22 6.02 -16.03 10.68
C VAL A 22 5.71 -15.06 9.53
N ASN A 23 6.22 -15.37 8.33
CA ASN A 23 6.06 -14.62 7.08
C ASN A 23 6.66 -13.20 7.07
N ASN A 24 7.74 -13.05 6.31
CA ASN A 24 8.50 -11.82 6.05
C ASN A 24 7.72 -10.77 5.20
N LYS A 25 6.43 -10.58 5.47
CA LYS A 25 5.47 -9.77 4.68
C LYS A 25 4.91 -8.60 5.49
N GLU A 26 5.73 -7.98 6.34
CA GLU A 26 5.30 -6.84 7.16
C GLU A 26 6.04 -5.56 6.74
N ILE A 27 5.38 -4.41 6.93
CA ILE A 27 5.92 -3.09 6.61
C ILE A 27 6.58 -2.39 7.81
N ASP A 28 6.66 -3.06 8.96
CA ASP A 28 7.08 -2.49 10.23
C ASP A 28 8.54 -2.02 10.24
N THR A 29 9.37 -2.66 9.42
CA THR A 29 10.78 -2.33 9.19
C THR A 29 11.02 -1.46 7.96
N ALA A 30 9.97 -0.99 7.29
CA ALA A 30 10.10 -0.20 6.07
C ALA A 30 10.79 1.15 6.29
N ILE A 31 11.66 1.53 5.35
CA ILE A 31 12.39 2.80 5.38
C ILE A 31 11.62 3.84 4.56
N ARG A 32 11.25 4.96 5.20
CA ARG A 32 10.66 6.11 4.49
C ARG A 32 11.76 6.97 3.86
N HIS A 33 11.90 6.90 2.54
CA HIS A 33 12.88 7.71 1.80
C HIS A 33 12.45 9.18 1.59
N GLN A 34 11.14 9.44 1.49
CA GLN A 34 10.60 10.77 1.22
C GLN A 34 9.18 10.90 1.82
N GLY A 35 8.70 12.14 1.92
CA GLY A 35 7.32 12.45 2.28
C GLY A 35 7.18 12.88 3.73
N LYS A 36 5.96 13.33 4.07
CA LYS A 36 5.57 13.61 5.46
C LYS A 36 5.45 12.31 6.25
N GLU A 37 5.27 12.43 7.55
CA GLU A 37 4.84 11.30 8.37
C GLU A 37 3.52 10.72 7.84
N MET A 38 3.45 9.39 7.75
CA MET A 38 2.24 8.72 7.28
C MET A 38 1.20 8.72 8.41
N PRO A 39 -0.08 9.06 8.14
CA PRO A 39 -1.16 8.82 9.08
C PRO A 39 -1.42 7.32 9.24
N TYR A 40 -2.01 6.94 10.37
CA TYR A 40 -2.29 5.53 10.70
C TYR A 40 -2.99 4.73 9.59
N LEU A 41 -3.99 5.33 8.92
CA LEU A 41 -4.71 4.63 7.85
C LEU A 41 -3.84 4.32 6.62
N GLU A 42 -2.88 5.20 6.29
CA GLU A 42 -1.92 4.94 5.22
C GLU A 42 -0.99 3.77 5.57
N TYR A 43 -0.65 3.56 6.85
CA TYR A 43 0.08 2.36 7.27
C TYR A 43 -0.73 1.08 7.02
N ILE A 44 -2.03 1.08 7.33
CA ILE A 44 -2.88 -0.11 7.12
C ILE A 44 -3.05 -0.39 5.63
N ASP A 45 -3.19 0.65 4.80
CA ASP A 45 -3.27 0.47 3.34
C ASP A 45 -1.94 -0.01 2.75
N ALA A 46 -0.80 0.46 3.28
CA ALA A 46 0.53 -0.03 2.87
C ALA A 46 0.76 -1.49 3.26
N ASP A 47 0.34 -1.91 4.45
CA ASP A 47 0.41 -3.30 4.87
C ASP A 47 -0.45 -4.21 3.99
N ALA A 48 -1.69 -3.79 3.70
CA ALA A 48 -2.57 -4.51 2.79
C ALA A 48 -1.99 -4.61 1.37
N ALA A 49 -1.39 -3.53 0.86
CA ALA A 49 -0.76 -3.52 -0.46
C ALA A 49 0.48 -4.44 -0.50
N TRP A 50 1.30 -4.41 0.54
CA TRP A 50 2.51 -5.24 0.67
C TRP A 50 2.17 -6.74 0.77
N ASN A 51 1.18 -7.09 1.58
CA ASN A 51 0.69 -8.46 1.68
C ASN A 51 0.13 -8.97 0.35
N CYS A 52 -0.65 -8.13 -0.34
CA CYS A 52 -1.24 -8.49 -1.62
C CYS A 52 -0.17 -8.69 -2.71
N ILE A 53 0.76 -7.75 -2.85
CA ILE A 53 1.78 -7.81 -3.91
C ILE A 53 2.74 -8.99 -3.72
N SER A 54 2.97 -9.41 -2.46
CA SER A 54 3.86 -10.52 -2.09
C SER A 54 3.40 -11.90 -2.61
N GLU A 55 2.16 -12.02 -3.08
CA GLU A 55 1.64 -13.25 -3.68
C GLU A 55 2.04 -13.42 -5.17
N PHE A 56 2.57 -12.37 -5.80
CA PHE A 56 2.87 -12.36 -7.23
C PHE A 56 4.36 -12.60 -7.52
N LYS A 57 4.65 -13.46 -8.50
CA LYS A 57 6.03 -13.81 -8.91
C LYS A 57 6.56 -13.03 -10.11
N ILE A 58 5.68 -12.43 -10.90
CA ILE A 58 6.02 -11.65 -12.10
C ILE A 58 5.80 -10.16 -11.81
N PRO A 59 6.40 -9.22 -12.57
CA PRO A 59 6.26 -7.80 -12.31
C PRO A 59 4.79 -7.38 -12.23
N THR A 60 4.40 -6.84 -11.08
CA THR A 60 3.01 -6.56 -10.73
C THR A 60 2.89 -5.20 -10.06
N CYS A 61 1.81 -4.50 -10.35
CA CYS A 61 1.37 -3.31 -9.60
C CYS A 61 0.08 -3.64 -8.86
N VAL A 62 0.02 -3.30 -7.57
CA VAL A 62 -1.18 -3.33 -6.74
C VAL A 62 -1.47 -1.91 -6.26
N ILE A 63 -2.75 -1.51 -6.33
CA ILE A 63 -3.25 -0.23 -5.84
C ILE A 63 -4.33 -0.51 -4.81
N VAL A 64 -4.11 -0.05 -3.57
CA VAL A 64 -5.04 -0.21 -2.44
C VAL A 64 -5.59 1.14 -2.03
N LYS A 65 -6.88 1.18 -1.70
CA LYS A 65 -7.52 2.33 -1.07
C LYS A 65 -8.57 1.86 -0.08
N ASP A 66 -8.57 2.46 1.11
CA ASP A 66 -9.51 2.10 2.18
C ASP A 66 -9.49 0.60 2.49
N ARG A 67 -8.30 -0.01 2.43
CA ARG A 67 -7.97 -1.43 2.63
C ARG A 67 -8.44 -2.38 1.53
N ASN A 68 -8.95 -1.86 0.42
CA ASN A 68 -9.44 -2.66 -0.70
C ASN A 68 -8.52 -2.48 -1.93
N PRO A 69 -8.07 -3.58 -2.56
CA PRO A 69 -7.41 -3.49 -3.86
C PRO A 69 -8.40 -2.95 -4.90
N CYS A 70 -8.08 -1.79 -5.48
CA CYS A 70 -8.88 -1.18 -6.54
C CYS A 70 -8.24 -1.37 -7.93
N GLY A 71 -6.97 -1.76 -7.98
CA GLY A 71 -6.26 -2.07 -9.21
C GLY A 71 -5.16 -3.10 -8.99
N ILE A 72 -5.13 -4.14 -9.81
CA ILE A 72 -4.05 -5.14 -9.81
C ILE A 72 -3.76 -5.52 -11.26
N ALA A 73 -2.49 -5.49 -11.66
CA ALA A 73 -2.09 -5.99 -12.97
C ALA A 73 -0.65 -6.48 -12.97
N SER A 74 -0.42 -7.60 -13.66
CA SER A 74 0.89 -8.20 -13.87
C SER A 74 1.28 -8.18 -15.35
N ARG A 75 2.50 -7.76 -15.68
CA ARG A 75 3.04 -7.68 -17.06
C ARG A 75 4.54 -7.94 -17.06
N ASP A 76 5.11 -8.11 -18.25
CA ASP A 76 6.57 -8.25 -18.40
C ASP A 76 7.30 -6.93 -18.08
N GLY A 77 6.62 -5.79 -18.22
CA GLY A 77 7.14 -4.46 -17.91
C GLY A 77 6.35 -3.75 -16.81
N MET A 78 7.06 -3.15 -15.86
CA MET A 78 6.46 -2.48 -14.69
C MET A 78 5.56 -1.30 -15.07
N LEU A 79 5.98 -0.50 -16.07
CA LEU A 79 5.19 0.63 -16.56
C LEU A 79 3.83 0.19 -17.13
N GLU A 80 3.78 -0.94 -17.83
CA GLU A 80 2.52 -1.45 -18.38
C GLU A 80 1.63 -2.04 -17.29
N ALA A 81 2.21 -2.78 -16.35
CA ALA A 81 1.51 -3.26 -15.16
C ALA A 81 0.88 -2.09 -14.37
N TYR A 82 1.63 -1.02 -14.11
CA TYR A 82 1.11 0.19 -13.48
C TYR A 82 -0.07 0.81 -14.26
N ARG A 83 0.11 1.04 -15.57
CA ARG A 83 -0.93 1.64 -16.42
C ARG A 83 -2.23 0.83 -16.42
N LEU A 84 -2.11 -0.50 -16.38
CA LEU A 84 -3.28 -1.39 -16.35
C LEU A 84 -3.92 -1.46 -14.96
N ALA A 85 -3.12 -1.45 -13.88
CA ALA A 85 -3.65 -1.40 -12.53
C ALA A 85 -4.48 -0.12 -12.32
N VAL A 86 -3.99 1.04 -12.77
CA VAL A 86 -4.75 2.32 -12.72
C VAL A 86 -6.04 2.24 -13.54
N LYS A 87 -6.04 1.54 -14.68
CA LYS A 87 -7.24 1.36 -15.52
C LYS A 87 -8.29 0.45 -14.89
N GLY A 88 -7.96 -0.33 -13.85
CA GLY A 88 -8.91 -1.17 -13.14
C GLY A 88 -10.02 -0.34 -12.48
N ASP A 89 -9.62 0.69 -11.73
CA ASP A 89 -10.51 1.71 -11.18
C ASP A 89 -9.77 3.06 -11.06
N PRO A 90 -9.80 3.90 -12.10
CA PRO A 90 -9.09 5.17 -12.10
C PRO A 90 -9.54 6.15 -11.02
N ALA A 91 -10.82 6.08 -10.60
CA ALA A 91 -11.35 7.00 -9.61
C ALA A 91 -10.85 6.63 -8.20
N SER A 92 -10.83 5.35 -7.88
CA SER A 92 -10.27 4.87 -6.61
C SER A 92 -8.76 4.93 -6.58
N ALA A 93 -8.07 4.76 -7.70
CA ALA A 93 -6.60 4.84 -7.75
C ALA A 93 -6.05 6.21 -7.31
N ILE A 94 -6.84 7.28 -7.45
CA ILE A 94 -6.45 8.61 -6.97
C ILE A 94 -6.39 8.60 -5.43
N GLY A 95 -5.19 8.84 -4.91
CA GLY A 95 -4.90 8.85 -3.48
C GLY A 95 -4.78 7.47 -2.85
N GLY A 96 -4.69 6.41 -3.66
CA GLY A 96 -4.39 5.06 -3.18
C GLY A 96 -2.90 4.84 -2.87
N VAL A 97 -2.60 3.79 -2.13
CA VAL A 97 -1.24 3.28 -1.91
C VAL A 97 -0.87 2.32 -3.03
N LEU A 98 0.33 2.48 -3.58
CA LEU A 98 0.85 1.67 -4.67
C LEU A 98 1.96 0.76 -4.16
N ALA A 99 1.91 -0.52 -4.57
CA ALA A 99 2.94 -1.50 -4.29
C ALA A 99 3.43 -2.18 -5.57
N PHE A 100 4.72 -2.49 -5.57
CA PHE A 100 5.48 -3.04 -6.69
C PHE A 100 6.34 -4.19 -6.15
N ASN A 101 6.39 -5.35 -6.82
CA ASN A 101 7.27 -6.47 -6.44
C ASN A 101 8.61 -6.51 -7.20
N VAL A 102 8.91 -5.43 -7.92
CA VAL A 102 10.20 -5.22 -8.59
C VAL A 102 10.67 -3.80 -8.28
N GLU A 103 11.97 -3.55 -8.48
CA GLU A 103 12.55 -2.22 -8.30
C GLU A 103 11.86 -1.21 -9.21
N VAL A 104 11.59 -0.02 -8.65
CA VAL A 104 11.01 1.10 -9.40
C VAL A 104 12.15 1.97 -9.92
N ASP A 105 12.26 2.09 -11.24
CA ASP A 105 13.25 2.91 -11.93
C ASP A 105 12.68 4.27 -12.37
N LYS A 106 13.47 5.03 -13.13
CA LYS A 106 13.18 6.41 -13.54
C LYS A 106 12.28 6.50 -14.76
#